data_AF-A0A1E5W9D9-F1
#
_entry.id   AF-A0A1E5W9D9-F1
#
_cell.length_a   1.000
_cell.length_b   1.000
_cell.length_c   1.000
_cell.angle_alpha   90.00
_cell.angle_beta   90.00
_cell.angle_gamma   90.00
#
_symmetry.space_group_name_H-M   'P 1'
#
loop_
_entity.id
_entity.type
_entity.pdbx_description
1 polymer ?
#
loop_
_entity_poly.entity_id
_entity_poly.type
_entity_poly.pdbx_seq_one_letter_code
_entity_poly.pdbx_strand_id
1 'polypeptide(L)'
;MSKLQDDARAGNGQHQAAASPAKRLRKEPTSVLYNRSPSPPTSSSLASSSAPEPPPISAEDWEAVLSGGMGAPPAAAPSQDSCCFLRWIMDADAQVDAFDPFLLLEPNVEPFSLQPQPPLPVADDLEPRPVVDELLEAARRADSGDSTGAREILARLNHRLPSPPPPGHPPLLRAAAHLRDALLRLLVTPAALPPGSVSSPLDVALKLAAHKALADASPTVQFASFTSTQALLDALGAARRVHVVDLDVGFGARWPPLMQELALQWRRASAQLPPPSMKVTALVSPGSAHPLELHLTHESLTHFAAGLGIRFEFKAVVFDPLDPSTPVAVSAAPGEAVAVHLPIGSGTSSSAPATLRVVKQLRPAIVVCVDHGCHRDDLPLSRHALTVVRSSAAFLESLDAAGATEDAVAKVEQYILRPRVERLLLGDRMPPWQTMFASAGFAPVQLSSAAEAQAECIVRRTPTPAGFHVEKRQTALVLRWQQSELVTVSAWRC
;
A
#
# COMPACT_ATOMS: atom_id res chain seq x y z
N MET A 1 45.25 39.05 72.57
CA MET A 1 45.10 38.07 71.47
C MET A 1 43.69 38.28 70.91
N SER A 2 43.47 39.30 70.08
CA SER A 2 43.84 39.43 68.65
C SER A 2 42.84 38.64 67.78
N LYS A 3 41.83 39.27 67.15
CA LYS A 3 41.86 40.22 65.99
C LYS A 3 42.11 39.48 64.66
N LEU A 4 41.40 39.72 63.55
CA LEU A 4 40.27 40.61 63.14
C LEU A 4 39.41 39.82 62.09
N GLN A 5 38.13 40.06 61.73
CA GLN A 5 37.29 41.27 61.51
C GLN A 5 37.67 42.10 60.25
N ASP A 6 36.76 42.70 59.46
CA ASP A 6 35.29 42.67 59.40
C ASP A 6 34.80 43.13 57.99
N ASP A 7 33.53 43.55 57.88
CA ASP A 7 32.82 44.24 56.78
C ASP A 7 32.25 43.34 55.66
N ALA A 8 30.93 43.31 55.35
CA ALA A 8 29.85 44.32 55.21
C ALA A 8 29.83 45.03 53.84
N ARG A 9 28.69 45.50 53.29
CA ARG A 9 27.41 45.89 53.93
C ARG A 9 26.20 45.77 52.97
N ALA A 10 25.01 45.55 53.54
CA ALA A 10 23.74 45.39 52.83
C ALA A 10 23.14 46.69 52.22
N GLY A 11 22.20 46.54 51.29
CA GLY A 11 21.28 47.58 50.82
C GLY A 11 19.88 47.00 50.56
N ASN A 12 18.85 47.53 51.24
CA ASN A 12 17.47 47.04 51.21
C ASN A 12 16.53 48.14 50.65
N GLY A 13 15.42 47.77 50.01
CA GLY A 13 14.47 48.72 49.41
C GLY A 13 13.15 48.08 48.98
N GLN A 14 12.15 48.09 49.87
CA GLN A 14 10.77 47.69 49.59
C GLN A 14 9.90 48.93 49.30
N HIS A 15 8.84 48.77 48.48
CA HIS A 15 7.47 49.37 48.53
C HIS A 15 6.79 49.03 47.18
N GLN A 16 5.54 48.55 47.03
CA GLN A 16 4.21 48.88 47.59
C GLN A 16 3.71 50.30 47.24
N ALA A 17 2.46 50.52 46.76
CA ALA A 17 1.40 49.60 46.30
C ALA A 17 0.33 50.32 45.43
N ALA A 18 -0.51 49.53 44.76
CA ALA A 18 -1.91 49.74 44.33
C ALA A 18 -2.54 51.14 44.08
N ALA A 19 -3.29 51.26 42.96
CA ALA A 19 -4.68 51.81 42.94
C ALA A 19 -5.42 51.60 41.59
N SER A 20 -6.75 51.68 41.62
CA SER A 20 -7.73 51.64 40.51
C SER A 20 -8.98 52.47 40.95
N PRO A 21 -10.10 52.65 40.19
CA PRO A 21 -10.37 52.59 38.74
C PRO A 21 -11.27 53.77 38.22
N ALA A 22 -11.85 53.63 36.99
CA ALA A 22 -13.28 53.94 36.63
C ALA A 22 -13.70 55.09 35.66
N LYS A 23 -14.24 54.66 34.50
CA LYS A 23 -15.49 55.07 33.77
C LYS A 23 -15.76 56.52 33.26
N ARG A 24 -16.26 56.58 31.99
CA ARG A 24 -17.26 57.49 31.31
C ARG A 24 -16.74 57.93 29.91
N LEU A 25 -17.51 58.19 28.83
CA LEU A 25 -18.95 58.02 28.50
C LEU A 25 -19.13 57.81 26.95
N ARG A 26 -20.35 57.53 26.46
CA ARG A 26 -20.72 57.33 25.02
C ARG A 26 -20.87 58.63 24.20
N LYS A 27 -20.75 58.54 22.85
CA LYS A 27 -21.81 58.91 21.87
C LYS A 27 -21.48 58.48 20.42
N GLU A 28 -22.52 58.21 19.62
CA GLU A 28 -22.52 57.99 18.15
C GLU A 28 -23.09 59.25 17.43
N PRO A 29 -23.10 59.33 16.08
CA PRO A 29 -24.34 58.99 15.35
C PRO A 29 -24.21 58.42 13.90
N THR A 30 -25.36 57.97 13.38
CA THR A 30 -25.74 57.53 12.00
C THR A 30 -25.95 58.70 11.00
N SER A 31 -26.05 58.61 9.66
CA SER A 31 -25.86 57.61 8.55
C SER A 31 -25.97 58.38 7.19
N VAL A 32 -26.24 57.93 5.93
CA VAL A 32 -26.81 56.72 5.25
C VAL A 32 -26.48 56.73 3.71
N LEU A 33 -26.82 55.65 2.97
CA LEU A 33 -27.25 55.56 1.53
C LEU A 33 -26.26 55.73 0.32
N TYR A 34 -26.19 54.64 -0.48
CA TYR A 34 -26.24 54.50 -1.98
C TYR A 34 -25.30 55.23 -2.99
N ASN A 35 -24.70 54.39 -3.85
CA ASN A 35 -24.41 54.51 -5.30
C ASN A 35 -23.92 55.83 -5.93
N ARG A 36 -22.67 55.81 -6.43
CA ARG A 36 -22.33 56.14 -7.84
C ARG A 36 -20.90 55.71 -8.21
N SER A 37 -20.72 55.14 -9.41
CA SER A 37 -19.40 55.00 -10.06
C SER A 37 -19.00 56.30 -10.73
N PRO A 38 -17.68 56.59 -10.82
CA PRO A 38 -17.12 56.91 -12.14
C PRO A 38 -15.73 56.29 -12.39
N SER A 39 -15.40 56.10 -13.68
CA SER A 39 -14.05 55.77 -14.20
C SER A 39 -13.47 57.01 -14.91
N PRO A 40 -12.19 57.02 -15.35
CA PRO A 40 -10.98 56.33 -14.87
C PRO A 40 -9.91 57.37 -14.43
N PRO A 41 -8.62 56.99 -14.32
CA PRO A 41 -7.71 57.40 -15.41
C PRO A 41 -6.75 56.28 -15.88
N THR A 42 -5.99 56.56 -16.95
CA THR A 42 -5.16 55.61 -17.71
C THR A 42 -3.67 55.60 -17.33
N SER A 43 -2.95 54.60 -17.85
CA SER A 43 -1.46 54.44 -17.85
C SER A 43 -0.81 54.09 -16.49
N SER A 44 0.25 53.28 -16.43
CA SER A 44 1.02 52.60 -17.50
C SER A 44 1.69 51.29 -17.06
N SER A 45 1.57 50.27 -17.90
CA SER A 45 2.53 49.18 -18.16
C SER A 45 3.48 48.68 -17.04
N LEU A 46 3.21 47.47 -16.54
CA LEU A 46 4.24 46.44 -16.33
C LEU A 46 3.61 45.08 -16.66
N ALA A 47 4.25 44.30 -17.53
CA ALA A 47 3.68 43.04 -18.04
C ALA A 47 4.24 41.83 -17.31
N SER A 48 3.42 41.15 -16.51
CA SER A 48 3.67 39.79 -16.01
C SER A 48 2.89 38.79 -16.86
N SER A 49 3.57 38.04 -17.72
CA SER A 49 2.95 37.00 -18.54
C SER A 49 2.59 35.77 -17.71
N SER A 50 1.38 35.73 -17.16
CA SER A 50 0.75 34.49 -16.69
C SER A 50 0.12 33.78 -17.88
N ALA A 51 0.68 32.64 -18.29
CA ALA A 51 -0.01 31.75 -19.23
C ALA A 51 -1.33 31.26 -18.61
N PRO A 52 -2.42 31.14 -19.38
CA PRO A 52 -3.67 30.60 -18.86
C PRO A 52 -3.48 29.13 -18.48
N GLU A 53 -4.04 28.75 -17.33
CA GLU A 53 -4.15 27.35 -16.91
C GLU A 53 -5.08 26.61 -17.90
N PRO A 54 -4.68 25.44 -18.43
CA PRO A 54 -5.50 24.71 -19.40
C PRO A 54 -6.77 24.19 -18.72
N PRO A 55 -7.93 24.21 -19.40
CA PRO A 55 -9.16 23.66 -18.84
C PRO A 55 -9.02 22.15 -18.57
N PRO A 56 -9.71 21.62 -17.53
CA PRO A 56 -9.74 20.18 -17.31
C PRO A 56 -10.37 19.47 -18.52
N ILE A 57 -9.71 18.41 -18.97
CA ILE A 57 -10.19 17.52 -20.05
C ILE A 57 -11.55 16.96 -19.64
N SER A 58 -12.54 17.01 -20.54
CA SER A 58 -13.90 16.55 -20.22
C SER A 58 -13.96 15.02 -20.11
N ALA A 59 -15.05 14.50 -19.54
CA ALA A 59 -15.29 13.05 -19.50
C ALA A 59 -15.47 12.45 -20.91
N GLU A 60 -15.89 13.25 -21.89
CA GLU A 60 -16.22 12.84 -23.25
C GLU A 60 -14.96 12.76 -24.14
N ASP A 61 -13.99 13.65 -23.94
CA ASP A 61 -12.69 13.62 -24.64
C ASP A 61 -11.91 12.30 -24.43
N TRP A 62 -12.12 11.64 -23.28
CA TRP A 62 -11.48 10.37 -22.96
C TRP A 62 -12.04 9.16 -23.73
N GLU A 63 -13.25 9.24 -24.29
CA GLU A 63 -13.73 8.20 -25.21
C GLU A 63 -13.01 8.31 -26.57
N ALA A 64 -12.86 9.52 -27.11
CA ALA A 64 -12.20 9.76 -28.39
C ALA A 64 -10.74 9.25 -28.43
N VAL A 65 -10.02 9.33 -27.30
CA VAL A 65 -8.66 8.80 -27.13
C VAL A 65 -8.61 7.27 -27.12
N LEU A 66 -9.73 6.59 -26.84
CA LEU A 66 -9.82 5.14 -26.66
C LEU A 66 -10.61 4.41 -27.77
N SER A 67 -11.38 5.12 -28.61
CA SER A 67 -12.21 4.54 -29.67
C SER A 67 -11.52 4.34 -31.04
N GLY A 68 -10.20 4.55 -31.15
CA GLY A 68 -9.39 4.01 -32.25
C GLY A 68 -9.67 4.54 -33.67
N GLY A 69 -9.72 5.86 -33.86
CA GLY A 69 -10.07 6.48 -35.16
C GLY A 69 -8.94 6.61 -36.19
N MET A 70 -8.98 5.74 -37.22
CA MET A 70 -8.47 5.97 -38.59
C MET A 70 -6.94 5.94 -38.87
N GLY A 71 -6.49 5.02 -39.75
CA GLY A 71 -5.19 5.08 -40.46
C GLY A 71 -4.35 3.79 -40.40
N ALA A 72 -3.99 3.23 -41.56
CA ALA A 72 -3.17 2.02 -41.67
C ALA A 72 -1.64 2.31 -41.59
N PRO A 73 -0.78 1.32 -41.23
CA PRO A 73 0.58 1.57 -40.73
C PRO A 73 1.67 1.44 -41.85
N PRO A 74 2.97 1.64 -41.53
CA PRO A 74 3.78 0.50 -41.05
C PRO A 74 4.85 0.84 -39.99
N ALA A 75 4.82 0.14 -38.85
CA ALA A 75 5.95 -0.27 -37.99
C ALA A 75 5.35 -0.86 -36.70
N ALA A 76 5.83 -2.02 -36.23
CA ALA A 76 5.22 -2.70 -35.09
C ALA A 76 5.61 -2.04 -33.74
N ALA A 77 4.73 -1.19 -33.23
CA ALA A 77 4.61 -0.95 -31.80
C ALA A 77 3.54 -1.91 -31.23
N PRO A 78 3.69 -2.44 -30.01
CA PRO A 78 2.67 -3.30 -29.39
C PRO A 78 1.37 -2.51 -29.14
N SER A 79 0.22 -3.18 -29.24
CA SER A 79 -1.09 -2.57 -28.99
C SER A 79 -1.27 -2.19 -27.51
N GLN A 80 -2.24 -1.31 -27.24
CA GLN A 80 -2.46 -0.71 -25.92
C GLN A 80 -3.03 -1.66 -24.86
N ASP A 81 -3.23 -2.94 -25.20
CA ASP A 81 -3.77 -3.99 -24.31
C ASP A 81 -2.81 -4.42 -23.17
N SER A 82 -1.57 -3.92 -23.16
CA SER A 82 -0.53 -4.24 -22.17
C SER A 82 -0.74 -3.60 -20.78
N CYS A 83 -1.98 -3.56 -20.29
CA CYS A 83 -2.37 -2.89 -19.04
C CYS A 83 -2.10 -3.70 -17.75
N CYS A 84 -1.59 -4.94 -17.84
CA CYS A 84 -1.15 -5.72 -16.68
C CYS A 84 0.33 -6.10 -16.87
N PHE A 85 1.23 -5.47 -16.11
CA PHE A 85 2.66 -5.78 -16.19
C PHE A 85 3.00 -7.20 -15.70
N LEU A 86 2.25 -7.74 -14.73
CA LEU A 86 2.39 -9.14 -14.31
C LEU A 86 1.99 -10.12 -15.44
N ARG A 87 1.05 -9.69 -16.30
CA ARG A 87 0.76 -10.39 -17.54
C ARG A 87 1.90 -10.25 -18.53
N TRP A 88 2.41 -9.04 -18.77
CA TRP A 88 3.58 -8.82 -19.64
C TRP A 88 4.81 -9.64 -19.22
N ILE A 89 5.11 -9.77 -17.92
CA ILE A 89 6.17 -10.68 -17.41
C ILE A 89 5.92 -12.11 -17.89
N MET A 90 4.75 -12.68 -17.61
CA MET A 90 4.45 -14.08 -17.92
C MET A 90 4.15 -14.35 -19.39
N ASP A 91 3.81 -13.33 -20.18
CA ASP A 91 3.52 -13.43 -21.60
C ASP A 91 4.79 -13.12 -22.45
N ALA A 92 5.86 -12.53 -21.87
CA ALA A 92 7.14 -12.26 -22.53
C ALA A 92 8.06 -13.49 -22.64
N ASP A 93 8.02 -14.41 -21.67
CA ASP A 93 8.76 -15.67 -21.70
C ASP A 93 8.35 -16.55 -22.92
N ALA A 94 7.20 -16.29 -23.54
CA ALA A 94 6.75 -16.97 -24.76
C ALA A 94 7.59 -16.68 -26.03
N GLN A 95 8.66 -15.87 -25.93
CA GLN A 95 9.66 -15.67 -27.01
C GLN A 95 11.11 -16.00 -26.58
N VAL A 96 11.33 -16.64 -25.43
CA VAL A 96 12.66 -17.11 -25.02
C VAL A 96 12.68 -18.65 -25.04
N ASP A 97 13.32 -19.21 -26.06
CA ASP A 97 13.57 -20.66 -26.12
C ASP A 97 14.40 -21.13 -24.91
N ALA A 98 14.01 -22.29 -24.37
CA ALA A 98 14.72 -23.05 -23.33
C ALA A 98 14.72 -22.51 -21.89
N PHE A 99 13.54 -22.33 -21.29
CA PHE A 99 13.35 -22.70 -19.88
C PHE A 99 12.00 -23.41 -19.65
N ASP A 100 12.02 -24.76 -19.71
CA ASP A 100 10.87 -25.61 -19.37
C ASP A 100 11.08 -26.24 -17.98
N PRO A 101 10.31 -25.82 -16.95
CA PRO A 101 10.44 -26.36 -15.60
C PRO A 101 10.04 -27.84 -15.44
N PHE A 102 9.36 -28.44 -16.44
CA PHE A 102 8.77 -29.77 -16.32
C PHE A 102 9.66 -30.90 -16.88
N LEU A 103 10.76 -30.60 -17.57
CA LEU A 103 11.63 -31.61 -18.21
C LEU A 103 12.64 -32.30 -17.26
N LEU A 104 12.48 -32.19 -15.94
CA LEU A 104 13.37 -32.79 -14.94
C LEU A 104 12.71 -33.86 -14.03
N LEU A 105 11.54 -34.39 -14.39
CA LEU A 105 10.81 -35.41 -13.62
C LEU A 105 10.32 -36.61 -14.45
N GLU A 106 11.27 -37.43 -14.88
CA GLU A 106 11.15 -38.89 -15.03
C GLU A 106 12.45 -39.47 -14.43
N PRO A 107 12.42 -40.59 -13.66
CA PRO A 107 11.69 -41.79 -14.06
C PRO A 107 10.77 -42.43 -13.00
N ASN A 108 9.64 -42.95 -13.49
CA ASN A 108 9.12 -44.29 -13.17
C ASN A 108 8.99 -44.70 -11.69
N VAL A 109 7.81 -44.48 -11.10
CA VAL A 109 7.33 -45.16 -9.88
C VAL A 109 5.98 -45.81 -10.15
N GLU A 110 5.88 -47.12 -9.90
CA GLU A 110 4.64 -47.89 -10.02
C GLU A 110 3.48 -47.29 -9.20
N PRO A 111 2.24 -47.26 -9.74
CA PRO A 111 1.11 -46.61 -9.08
C PRO A 111 0.62 -47.42 -7.87
N PHE A 112 1.07 -47.04 -6.67
CA PHE A 112 0.47 -47.51 -5.42
C PHE A 112 -0.97 -46.98 -5.31
N SER A 113 -1.93 -47.84 -5.63
CA SER A 113 -3.37 -47.58 -5.46
C SER A 113 -3.76 -47.34 -4.01
N LEU A 114 -3.68 -46.09 -3.56
CA LEU A 114 -4.35 -45.63 -2.36
C LEU A 114 -5.86 -45.85 -2.55
N GLN A 115 -6.45 -46.66 -1.66
CA GLN A 115 -7.90 -46.87 -1.65
C GLN A 115 -8.60 -45.51 -1.42
N PRO A 116 -9.67 -45.18 -2.17
CA PRO A 116 -10.42 -43.97 -1.91
C PRO A 116 -11.00 -44.04 -0.50
N GLN A 117 -10.59 -43.13 0.38
CA GLN A 117 -11.30 -42.92 1.63
C GLN A 117 -12.73 -42.48 1.30
N PRO A 118 -13.74 -42.94 2.06
CA PRO A 118 -15.12 -42.47 1.85
C PRO A 118 -15.16 -40.95 2.03
N PRO A 119 -15.94 -40.22 1.21
CA PRO A 119 -16.09 -38.79 1.40
C PRO A 119 -16.62 -38.51 2.81
N LEU A 120 -15.91 -37.65 3.55
CA LEU A 120 -16.44 -37.12 4.80
C LEU A 120 -17.75 -36.39 4.49
N PRO A 121 -18.79 -36.52 5.34
CA PRO A 121 -20.08 -35.89 5.08
C PRO A 121 -19.89 -34.37 4.96
N VAL A 122 -20.41 -33.80 3.88
CA VAL A 122 -20.53 -32.34 3.72
C VAL A 122 -21.40 -31.84 4.88
N ALA A 123 -20.89 -30.86 5.63
CA ALA A 123 -21.55 -30.39 6.83
C ALA A 123 -22.63 -29.34 6.48
N ASP A 124 -23.77 -29.82 6.01
CA ASP A 124 -24.91 -29.02 5.48
C ASP A 124 -25.51 -27.97 6.46
N ASP A 125 -25.14 -27.99 7.74
CA ASP A 125 -25.62 -27.08 8.80
C ASP A 125 -24.48 -26.26 9.48
N LEU A 126 -23.40 -25.92 8.76
CA LEU A 126 -22.31 -25.09 9.30
C LEU A 126 -22.67 -23.59 9.40
N GLU A 127 -23.52 -23.24 10.37
CA GLU A 127 -23.82 -21.87 10.78
C GLU A 127 -22.55 -21.03 11.04
N PRO A 128 -22.26 -19.97 10.24
CA PRO A 128 -20.96 -19.28 10.32
C PRO A 128 -20.74 -18.46 11.58
N ARG A 129 -21.82 -18.02 12.24
CA ARG A 129 -21.75 -17.15 13.44
C ARG A 129 -21.10 -17.84 14.65
N PRO A 130 -21.61 -18.99 15.15
CA PRO A 130 -20.99 -19.68 16.29
C PRO A 130 -19.54 -20.12 16.03
N VAL A 131 -19.20 -20.45 14.78
CA VAL A 131 -17.80 -20.75 14.38
C VAL A 131 -16.89 -19.55 14.62
N VAL A 132 -17.33 -18.35 14.23
CA VAL A 132 -16.60 -17.10 14.49
C VAL A 132 -16.59 -16.77 15.99
N ASP A 133 -17.71 -16.90 16.70
CA ASP A 133 -17.78 -16.56 18.13
C ASP A 133 -16.86 -17.43 19.02
N GLU A 134 -16.73 -18.73 18.71
CA GLU A 134 -15.74 -19.63 19.31
C GLU A 134 -14.30 -19.20 18.96
N LEU A 135 -14.05 -18.80 17.72
CA LEU A 135 -12.73 -18.33 17.29
C LEU A 135 -12.34 -17.01 17.99
N LEU A 136 -13.30 -16.13 18.24
CA LEU A 136 -13.09 -14.92 19.06
C LEU A 136 -12.88 -15.25 20.55
N GLU A 137 -13.47 -16.35 21.07
CA GLU A 137 -13.21 -16.83 22.43
C GLU A 137 -11.79 -17.39 22.57
N ALA A 138 -11.31 -18.15 21.59
CA ALA A 138 -9.90 -18.57 21.55
C ALA A 138 -8.96 -17.35 21.54
N ALA A 139 -9.27 -16.32 20.75
CA ALA A 139 -8.51 -15.07 20.72
C ALA A 139 -8.58 -14.30 22.05
N ARG A 140 -9.72 -14.29 22.77
CA ARG A 140 -9.83 -13.70 24.12
C ARG A 140 -8.92 -14.40 25.12
N ARG A 141 -8.93 -15.74 25.11
CA ARG A 141 -8.12 -16.57 26.01
C ARG A 141 -6.62 -16.44 25.77
N ALA A 142 -6.20 -16.37 24.50
CA ALA A 142 -4.82 -16.06 24.14
C ALA A 142 -4.39 -14.67 24.67
N ASP A 143 -5.23 -13.65 24.53
CA ASP A 143 -4.97 -12.28 25.06
C ASP A 143 -4.88 -12.25 26.59
N SER A 144 -5.58 -13.16 27.29
CA SER A 144 -5.54 -13.30 28.75
C SER A 144 -4.51 -14.31 29.27
N GLY A 145 -3.67 -14.89 28.40
CA GLY A 145 -2.65 -15.88 28.77
C GLY A 145 -3.16 -17.31 29.00
N ASP A 146 -4.44 -17.61 28.76
CA ASP A 146 -4.99 -18.98 28.72
C ASP A 146 -4.67 -19.65 27.38
N SER A 147 -3.37 -19.85 27.12
CA SER A 147 -2.87 -20.53 25.92
C SER A 147 -3.30 -21.99 25.84
N THR A 148 -3.82 -22.60 26.90
CA THR A 148 -4.31 -24.00 26.88
C THR A 148 -5.77 -24.05 26.46
N GLY A 149 -6.67 -23.32 27.13
CA GLY A 149 -8.07 -23.25 26.72
C GLY A 149 -8.25 -22.62 25.32
N ALA A 150 -7.37 -21.68 24.92
CA ALA A 150 -7.32 -21.21 23.55
C ALA A 150 -7.00 -22.35 22.55
N ARG A 151 -5.96 -23.16 22.80
CA ARG A 151 -5.62 -24.32 21.95
C ARG A 151 -6.72 -25.38 21.94
N GLU A 152 -7.40 -25.63 23.06
CA GLU A 152 -8.54 -26.57 23.13
C GLU A 152 -9.71 -26.14 22.24
N ILE A 153 -10.02 -24.84 22.18
CA ILE A 153 -11.05 -24.32 21.27
C ILE A 153 -10.59 -24.45 19.82
N LEU A 154 -9.36 -24.02 19.50
CA LEU A 154 -8.82 -24.08 18.14
C LEU A 154 -8.72 -25.53 17.63
N ALA A 155 -8.46 -26.51 18.51
CA ALA A 155 -8.49 -27.93 18.18
C ALA A 155 -9.91 -28.42 17.83
N ARG A 156 -10.96 -28.01 18.56
CA ARG A 156 -12.36 -28.32 18.18
C ARG A 156 -12.75 -27.65 16.86
N LEU A 157 -12.34 -26.40 16.66
CA LEU A 157 -12.51 -25.68 15.39
C LEU A 157 -11.72 -26.33 14.23
N ASN A 158 -10.69 -27.13 14.50
CA ASN A 158 -9.96 -27.86 13.47
C ASN A 158 -10.86 -28.86 12.71
N HIS A 159 -11.83 -29.47 13.40
CA HIS A 159 -12.81 -30.38 12.81
C HIS A 159 -13.95 -29.68 12.07
N ARG A 160 -14.11 -28.36 12.22
CA ARG A 160 -15.22 -27.57 11.62
C ARG A 160 -14.78 -26.62 10.51
N LEU A 161 -13.47 -26.41 10.36
CA LEU A 161 -12.86 -25.48 9.41
C LEU A 161 -11.71 -26.19 8.67
N PRO A 162 -11.98 -27.17 7.78
CA PRO A 162 -10.93 -27.84 7.00
C PRO A 162 -9.94 -26.84 6.37
N SER A 163 -8.64 -27.19 6.41
CA SER A 163 -7.53 -26.42 5.83
C SER A 163 -6.70 -27.37 4.95
N PRO A 164 -6.68 -27.19 3.61
CA PRO A 164 -7.40 -26.16 2.86
C PRO A 164 -8.94 -26.31 2.97
N PRO A 165 -9.71 -25.21 2.86
CA PRO A 165 -11.15 -25.28 2.79
C PRO A 165 -11.60 -25.92 1.46
N PRO A 166 -12.68 -26.73 1.44
CA PRO A 166 -13.19 -27.33 0.22
C PRO A 166 -13.88 -26.30 -0.70
N PRO A 167 -14.07 -26.63 -1.99
CA PRO A 167 -14.86 -25.83 -2.92
C PRO A 167 -16.25 -25.45 -2.37
N GLY A 168 -16.73 -24.26 -2.73
CA GLY A 168 -18.02 -23.74 -2.29
C GLY A 168 -18.13 -23.30 -0.83
N HIS A 169 -17.08 -23.43 0.00
CA HIS A 169 -17.13 -22.94 1.39
C HIS A 169 -17.37 -21.41 1.45
N PRO A 170 -18.32 -20.92 2.28
CA PRO A 170 -18.58 -19.49 2.45
C PRO A 170 -17.32 -18.66 2.76
N PRO A 171 -17.14 -17.47 2.15
CA PRO A 171 -16.01 -16.58 2.40
C PRO A 171 -15.67 -16.34 3.88
N LEU A 172 -16.70 -16.25 4.73
CA LEU A 172 -16.53 -16.07 6.18
C LEU A 172 -15.91 -17.29 6.88
N LEU A 173 -16.23 -18.51 6.44
CA LEU A 173 -15.62 -19.73 6.98
C LEU A 173 -14.20 -19.92 6.46
N ARG A 174 -13.92 -19.58 5.18
CA ARG A 174 -12.55 -19.55 4.65
C ARG A 174 -11.67 -18.56 5.41
N ALA A 175 -12.14 -17.33 5.61
CA ALA A 175 -11.48 -16.33 6.44
C ALA A 175 -11.25 -16.79 7.90
N ALA A 176 -12.21 -17.49 8.49
CA ALA A 176 -12.08 -18.06 9.84
C ALA A 176 -11.01 -19.18 9.91
N ALA A 177 -10.87 -20.01 8.86
CA ALA A 177 -9.84 -21.04 8.79
C ALA A 177 -8.42 -20.43 8.77
N HIS A 178 -8.19 -19.40 7.93
CA HIS A 178 -6.91 -18.68 7.89
C HIS A 178 -6.57 -18.02 9.24
N LEU A 179 -7.55 -17.38 9.89
CA LEU A 179 -7.34 -16.77 11.20
C LEU A 179 -7.07 -17.83 12.29
N ARG A 180 -7.74 -18.98 12.27
CA ARG A 180 -7.45 -20.10 13.19
C ARG A 180 -6.01 -20.59 13.02
N ASP A 181 -5.56 -20.81 11.78
CA ASP A 181 -4.20 -21.30 11.51
C ASP A 181 -3.13 -20.30 11.97
N ALA A 182 -3.40 -18.99 11.80
CA ALA A 182 -2.55 -17.94 12.34
C ALA A 182 -2.55 -17.86 13.88
N LEU A 183 -3.71 -18.01 14.54
CA LEU A 183 -3.80 -18.06 16.01
C LEU A 183 -3.13 -19.32 16.59
N LEU A 184 -3.23 -20.46 15.90
CA LEU A 184 -2.50 -21.68 16.26
C LEU A 184 -0.97 -21.47 16.15
N ARG A 185 -0.50 -20.82 15.08
CA ARG A 185 0.92 -20.44 14.92
C ARG A 185 1.39 -19.53 16.05
N LEU A 186 0.65 -18.47 16.37
CA LEU A 186 0.94 -17.54 17.48
C LEU A 186 1.07 -18.25 18.84
N LEU A 187 0.24 -19.28 19.10
CA LEU A 187 0.22 -20.01 20.37
C LEU A 187 1.24 -21.15 20.47
N VAL A 188 1.73 -21.68 19.34
CA VAL A 188 2.72 -22.78 19.28
C VAL A 188 4.15 -22.24 19.08
N THR A 189 4.29 -21.19 18.28
CA THR A 189 5.57 -20.57 17.93
C THR A 189 5.49 -19.06 18.22
N PRO A 190 5.58 -18.65 19.51
CA PRO A 190 5.50 -17.23 19.90
C PRO A 190 6.79 -16.43 19.62
N ALA A 191 7.88 -17.11 19.22
CA ALA A 191 9.03 -16.46 18.62
C ALA A 191 8.76 -16.20 17.13
N ALA A 192 9.32 -15.13 16.58
CA ALA A 192 9.12 -14.73 15.19
C ALA A 192 9.40 -15.87 14.18
N LEU A 193 8.77 -15.78 13.00
CA LEU A 193 9.05 -16.62 11.84
C LEU A 193 10.56 -16.89 11.71
N PRO A 194 11.01 -18.16 11.59
CA PRO A 194 12.42 -18.42 11.34
C PRO A 194 12.84 -17.67 10.07
N PRO A 195 13.91 -16.85 10.11
CA PRO A 195 14.26 -15.94 9.02
C PRO A 195 14.61 -16.75 7.78
N GLY A 196 13.70 -16.73 6.81
CA GLY A 196 13.69 -17.70 5.72
C GLY A 196 13.22 -19.09 6.16
N SER A 197 11.90 -19.28 6.26
CA SER A 197 11.33 -20.47 5.60
C SER A 197 11.69 -20.31 4.12
N VAL A 198 12.74 -21.00 3.67
CA VAL A 198 13.35 -20.76 2.36
C VAL A 198 12.35 -21.14 1.28
N SER A 199 11.64 -20.12 0.77
CA SER A 199 10.71 -20.25 -0.34
C SER A 199 11.44 -20.87 -1.52
N SER A 200 11.00 -22.04 -1.96
CA SER A 200 11.58 -22.70 -3.12
C SER A 200 11.39 -21.83 -4.38
N PRO A 201 12.15 -22.08 -5.46
CA PRO A 201 11.86 -21.46 -6.75
C PRO A 201 10.40 -21.67 -7.22
N LEU A 202 9.80 -22.80 -6.84
CA LEU A 202 8.38 -23.09 -7.06
C LEU A 202 7.46 -22.19 -6.23
N ASP A 203 7.77 -21.91 -4.97
CA ASP A 203 7.00 -20.95 -4.15
C ASP A 203 7.06 -19.53 -4.72
N VAL A 204 8.20 -19.12 -5.29
CA VAL A 204 8.33 -17.83 -6.00
C VAL A 204 7.43 -17.80 -7.24
N ALA A 205 7.41 -18.86 -8.04
CA ALA A 205 6.54 -18.97 -9.21
C ALA A 205 5.04 -18.99 -8.83
N LEU A 206 4.67 -19.71 -7.76
CA LEU A 206 3.29 -19.76 -7.26
C LEU A 206 2.85 -18.43 -6.64
N LYS A 207 3.74 -17.72 -5.96
CA LYS A 207 3.52 -16.34 -5.47
C LYS A 207 3.30 -15.38 -6.65
N LEU A 208 4.13 -15.45 -7.70
CA LEU A 208 3.95 -14.64 -8.93
C LEU A 208 2.60 -14.94 -9.61
N ALA A 209 2.25 -16.22 -9.76
CA ALA A 209 0.97 -16.65 -10.31
C ALA A 209 -0.22 -16.15 -9.46
N ALA A 210 -0.10 -16.15 -8.13
CA ALA A 210 -1.11 -15.58 -7.23
C ALA A 210 -1.25 -14.06 -7.40
N HIS A 211 -0.14 -13.33 -7.61
CA HIS A 211 -0.20 -11.89 -7.89
C HIS A 211 -0.85 -11.59 -9.25
N LYS A 212 -0.58 -12.36 -10.31
CA LYS A 212 -1.28 -12.24 -11.60
C LYS A 212 -2.77 -12.57 -11.44
N ALA A 213 -3.10 -13.68 -10.79
CA ALA A 213 -4.47 -14.07 -10.49
C ALA A 213 -5.26 -12.99 -9.72
N LEU A 214 -4.65 -12.35 -8.72
CA LEU A 214 -5.29 -11.23 -8.00
C LEU A 214 -5.49 -10.00 -8.89
N ALA A 215 -4.49 -9.64 -9.72
CA ALA A 215 -4.60 -8.50 -10.62
C ALA A 215 -5.65 -8.72 -11.72
N ASP A 216 -5.77 -9.93 -12.24
CA ASP A 216 -6.75 -10.28 -13.28
C ASP A 216 -8.18 -10.42 -12.71
N ALA A 217 -8.33 -10.83 -11.44
CA ALA A 217 -9.62 -11.04 -10.78
C ALA A 217 -10.14 -9.90 -9.88
N SER A 218 -9.32 -8.88 -9.55
CA SER A 218 -9.70 -7.84 -8.59
C SER A 218 -9.15 -6.46 -8.95
N PRO A 219 -9.97 -5.39 -8.93
CA PRO A 219 -9.50 -4.01 -9.18
C PRO A 219 -8.57 -3.46 -8.08
N THR A 220 -8.34 -4.22 -7.00
CA THR A 220 -7.51 -3.83 -5.86
C THR A 220 -6.06 -3.51 -6.25
N VAL A 221 -5.50 -4.21 -7.24
CA VAL A 221 -4.12 -3.99 -7.71
C VAL A 221 -4.02 -2.73 -8.57
N GLN A 222 -4.92 -2.55 -9.53
CA GLN A 222 -4.98 -1.39 -10.42
C GLN A 222 -5.30 -0.12 -9.62
N PHE A 223 -6.28 -0.18 -8.71
CA PHE A 223 -6.61 0.93 -7.81
C PHE A 223 -5.39 1.37 -7.01
N ALA A 224 -4.69 0.44 -6.36
CA ALA A 224 -3.49 0.75 -5.59
C ALA A 224 -2.39 1.36 -6.48
N SER A 225 -2.13 0.76 -7.64
CA SER A 225 -1.05 1.15 -8.54
C SER A 225 -1.28 2.52 -9.20
N PHE A 226 -2.46 2.76 -9.76
CA PHE A 226 -2.74 4.00 -10.50
C PHE A 226 -2.97 5.20 -9.58
N THR A 227 -3.69 5.06 -8.45
CA THR A 227 -3.83 6.17 -7.49
C THR A 227 -2.50 6.55 -6.84
N SER A 228 -1.63 5.57 -6.56
CA SER A 228 -0.25 5.82 -6.12
C SER A 228 0.56 6.51 -7.22
N THR A 229 0.48 6.05 -8.46
CA THR A 229 1.18 6.64 -9.61
C THR A 229 0.78 8.10 -9.80
N GLN A 230 -0.51 8.44 -9.73
CA GLN A 230 -0.95 9.82 -9.86
C GLN A 230 -0.44 10.70 -8.70
N ALA A 231 -0.52 10.23 -7.45
CA ALA A 231 0.04 10.94 -6.31
C ALA A 231 1.56 11.21 -6.46
N LEU A 232 2.29 10.25 -7.01
CA LEU A 232 3.72 10.39 -7.32
C LEU A 232 3.94 11.44 -8.41
N LEU A 233 3.18 11.41 -9.51
CA LEU A 233 3.29 12.39 -10.60
C LEU A 233 2.94 13.81 -10.12
N ASP A 234 1.90 13.97 -9.31
CA ASP A 234 1.46 15.25 -8.75
C ASP A 234 2.56 15.92 -7.88
N ALA A 235 3.33 15.11 -7.14
CA ALA A 235 4.39 15.60 -6.26
C ALA A 235 5.80 15.68 -6.91
N LEU A 236 6.09 14.83 -7.90
CA LEU A 236 7.34 14.85 -8.65
C LEU A 236 7.34 15.91 -9.76
N GLY A 237 6.16 16.25 -10.31
CA GLY A 237 5.99 17.26 -11.35
C GLY A 237 6.89 17.01 -12.56
N ALA A 238 7.62 18.03 -12.99
CA ALA A 238 8.51 17.95 -14.16
C ALA A 238 9.87 17.28 -13.89
N ALA A 239 10.06 16.57 -12.77
CA ALA A 239 11.33 15.95 -12.41
C ALA A 239 11.80 14.91 -13.46
N ARG A 240 13.00 15.13 -14.02
CA ARG A 240 13.61 14.21 -15.02
C ARG A 240 14.47 13.11 -14.42
N ARG A 241 14.75 13.15 -13.13
CA ARG A 241 15.50 12.12 -12.39
C ARG A 241 14.71 11.77 -11.14
N VAL A 242 14.06 10.61 -11.15
CA VAL A 242 13.19 10.15 -10.06
C VAL A 242 13.90 9.03 -9.31
N HIS A 243 13.96 9.12 -7.99
CA HIS A 243 14.45 8.06 -7.11
C HIS A 243 13.31 7.55 -6.25
N VAL A 244 12.81 6.36 -6.55
CA VAL A 244 11.84 5.64 -5.73
C VAL A 244 12.58 4.78 -4.71
N VAL A 245 12.15 4.84 -3.45
CA VAL A 245 12.53 3.89 -2.40
C VAL A 245 11.29 3.11 -1.99
N ASP A 246 11.32 1.79 -2.13
CA ASP A 246 10.17 0.90 -1.93
C ASP A 246 10.45 -0.10 -0.80
N LEU A 247 9.57 -0.15 0.21
CA LEU A 247 9.69 -1.02 1.38
C LEU A 247 8.93 -2.36 1.23
N ASP A 248 8.30 -2.62 0.08
CA ASP A 248 7.71 -3.91 -0.30
C ASP A 248 7.66 -4.01 -1.83
N VAL A 249 8.82 -4.23 -2.47
CA VAL A 249 8.90 -4.20 -3.94
C VAL A 249 8.14 -5.34 -4.62
N GLY A 250 7.99 -6.49 -3.95
CA GLY A 250 7.40 -7.70 -4.52
C GLY A 250 8.03 -8.05 -5.86
N PHE A 251 7.18 -8.28 -6.88
CA PHE A 251 7.56 -8.46 -8.29
C PHE A 251 7.63 -7.14 -9.10
N GLY A 252 7.84 -6.00 -8.45
CA GLY A 252 8.04 -4.68 -9.09
C GLY A 252 6.79 -3.99 -9.68
N ALA A 253 5.62 -4.65 -9.66
CA ALA A 253 4.45 -4.30 -10.49
C ALA A 253 3.79 -2.92 -10.27
N ARG A 254 4.21 -2.13 -9.27
CA ARG A 254 3.75 -0.73 -9.06
C ARG A 254 4.49 0.30 -9.93
N TRP A 255 5.69 -0.03 -10.38
CA TRP A 255 6.60 0.90 -11.06
C TRP A 255 6.39 1.11 -12.58
N PRO A 256 5.92 0.11 -13.35
CA PRO A 256 5.68 0.25 -14.79
C PRO A 256 4.74 1.41 -15.20
N PRO A 257 3.61 1.68 -14.53
CA PRO A 257 2.74 2.81 -14.90
C PRO A 257 3.43 4.18 -14.71
N LEU A 258 4.24 4.33 -13.67
CA LEU A 258 5.06 5.53 -13.47
C LEU A 258 6.13 5.67 -14.58
N MET A 259 6.76 4.57 -14.99
CA MET A 259 7.70 4.58 -16.12
C MET A 259 7.00 4.99 -17.44
N GLN A 260 5.80 4.48 -17.70
CA GLN A 260 4.99 4.83 -18.87
C GLN A 260 4.67 6.33 -18.88
N GLU A 261 4.17 6.89 -17.78
CA GLU A 261 3.86 8.32 -17.71
C GLU A 261 5.10 9.22 -17.79
N LEU A 262 6.22 8.86 -17.15
CA LEU A 262 7.48 9.60 -17.31
C LEU A 262 7.94 9.61 -18.77
N ALA A 263 7.80 8.50 -19.49
CA ALA A 263 8.11 8.41 -20.92
C ALA A 263 7.12 9.22 -21.80
N LEU A 264 5.82 9.20 -21.49
CA LEU A 264 4.78 9.96 -22.19
C LEU A 264 4.90 11.47 -21.95
N GLN A 265 5.23 11.90 -20.73
CA GLN A 265 5.52 13.30 -20.41
C GLN A 265 6.82 13.78 -21.05
N TRP A 266 7.85 12.94 -21.15
CA TRP A 266 9.06 13.26 -21.91
C TRP A 266 8.78 13.41 -23.40
N ARG A 267 8.11 12.44 -24.05
CA ARG A 267 7.76 12.50 -25.48
C ARG A 267 6.90 13.71 -25.85
N ARG A 268 5.98 14.13 -24.97
CA ARG A 268 5.20 15.37 -25.14
C ARG A 268 6.05 16.65 -25.02
N ALA A 269 7.03 16.67 -24.14
CA ALA A 269 7.77 17.87 -23.74
C ALA A 269 9.09 18.09 -24.50
N SER A 270 9.00 18.14 -25.84
CA SER A 270 10.08 18.42 -26.79
C SER A 270 11.26 17.43 -26.83
N ALA A 271 11.52 16.90 -28.02
CA ALA A 271 12.59 15.91 -28.30
C ALA A 271 14.03 16.44 -28.09
N GLN A 272 14.21 17.70 -27.70
CA GLN A 272 15.53 18.25 -27.35
C GLN A 272 15.95 17.97 -25.89
N LEU A 273 15.03 17.51 -25.02
CA LEU A 273 15.37 17.12 -23.65
C LEU A 273 15.91 15.68 -23.59
N PRO A 274 16.93 15.39 -22.76
CA PRO A 274 17.43 14.03 -22.57
C PRO A 274 16.34 13.12 -21.96
N PRO A 275 16.34 11.80 -22.27
CA PRO A 275 15.41 10.86 -21.66
C PRO A 275 15.46 10.90 -20.12
N PRO A 276 14.31 10.75 -19.43
CA PRO A 276 14.27 10.72 -17.98
C PRO A 276 15.03 9.50 -17.44
N SER A 277 15.42 9.56 -16.17
CA SER A 277 15.96 8.42 -15.42
C SER A 277 15.10 8.10 -14.20
N MET A 278 14.85 6.81 -13.99
CA MET A 278 14.15 6.30 -12.81
C MET A 278 15.04 5.29 -12.09
N LYS A 279 15.32 5.53 -10.80
CA LYS A 279 16.04 4.60 -9.93
C LYS A 279 15.08 4.01 -8.91
N VAL A 280 15.04 2.69 -8.77
CA VAL A 280 14.25 1.99 -7.75
C VAL A 280 15.20 1.34 -6.75
N THR A 281 15.10 1.74 -5.48
CA THR A 281 15.81 1.11 -4.36
C THR A 281 14.83 0.33 -3.51
N ALA A 282 14.88 -1.00 -3.59
CA ALA A 282 14.08 -1.88 -2.76
C ALA A 282 14.78 -2.06 -1.40
N LEU A 283 14.09 -1.69 -0.31
CA LEU A 283 14.52 -1.96 1.05
C LEU A 283 13.95 -3.31 1.48
N VAL A 284 14.83 -4.30 1.68
CA VAL A 284 14.46 -5.71 1.91
C VAL A 284 14.88 -6.10 3.32
N SER A 285 13.94 -6.55 4.16
CA SER A 285 14.29 -7.04 5.50
C SER A 285 14.99 -8.41 5.42
N PRO A 286 15.89 -8.75 6.36
CA PRO A 286 16.59 -10.03 6.34
C PRO A 286 15.64 -11.24 6.22
N GLY A 287 15.76 -12.00 5.12
CA GLY A 287 14.92 -13.16 4.84
C GLY A 287 13.48 -12.87 4.35
N SER A 288 13.12 -11.62 4.02
CA SER A 288 11.75 -11.27 3.62
C SER A 288 11.43 -11.46 2.12
N ALA A 289 12.44 -11.66 1.28
CA ALA A 289 12.28 -11.90 -0.16
C ALA A 289 13.33 -12.90 -0.66
N HIS A 290 12.96 -13.72 -1.64
CA HIS A 290 13.89 -14.69 -2.25
C HIS A 290 14.81 -14.00 -3.26
N PRO A 291 16.09 -14.41 -3.41
CA PRO A 291 16.98 -13.85 -4.44
C PRO A 291 16.39 -13.92 -5.87
N LEU A 292 15.63 -14.97 -6.19
CA LEU A 292 14.94 -15.09 -7.47
C LEU A 292 13.85 -14.04 -7.67
N GLU A 293 13.09 -13.69 -6.62
CA GLU A 293 12.04 -12.65 -6.69
C GLU A 293 12.66 -11.27 -7.00
N LEU A 294 13.78 -10.95 -6.37
CA LEU A 294 14.53 -9.73 -6.61
C LEU A 294 15.22 -9.72 -7.99
N HIS A 295 15.69 -10.87 -8.48
CA HIS A 295 16.27 -11.01 -9.82
C HIS A 295 15.20 -10.82 -10.91
N LEU A 296 14.08 -11.53 -10.85
CA LEU A 296 12.96 -11.38 -11.78
C LEU A 296 12.44 -9.94 -11.81
N THR A 297 12.37 -9.29 -10.64
CA THR A 297 12.00 -7.87 -10.51
C THR A 297 12.99 -6.95 -11.23
N HIS A 298 14.29 -7.19 -11.07
CA HIS A 298 15.33 -6.41 -11.75
C HIS A 298 15.26 -6.59 -13.27
N GLU A 299 15.25 -7.83 -13.76
CA GLU A 299 15.16 -8.17 -15.19
C GLU A 299 13.94 -7.49 -15.83
N SER A 300 12.76 -7.70 -15.23
CA SER A 300 11.48 -7.22 -15.75
C SER A 300 11.40 -5.70 -15.80
N LEU A 301 11.81 -5.00 -14.74
CA LEU A 301 11.79 -3.53 -14.71
C LEU A 301 12.83 -2.92 -15.66
N THR A 302 14.02 -3.52 -15.77
CA THR A 302 15.07 -3.08 -16.71
C THR A 302 14.62 -3.28 -18.17
N HIS A 303 14.06 -4.44 -18.50
CA HIS A 303 13.57 -4.71 -19.86
C HIS A 303 12.39 -3.80 -20.24
N PHE A 304 11.46 -3.55 -19.31
CA PHE A 304 10.32 -2.65 -19.52
C PHE A 304 10.76 -1.19 -19.71
N ALA A 305 11.69 -0.70 -18.88
CA ALA A 305 12.26 0.64 -19.01
C ALA A 305 13.02 0.83 -20.33
N ALA A 306 13.76 -0.20 -20.78
CA ALA A 306 14.43 -0.19 -22.07
C ALA A 306 13.43 -0.10 -23.23
N GLY A 307 12.32 -0.85 -23.18
CA GLY A 307 11.23 -0.77 -24.16
C GLY A 307 10.55 0.61 -24.23
N LEU A 308 10.59 1.38 -23.13
CA LEU A 308 10.10 2.76 -23.09
C LEU A 308 11.14 3.83 -23.50
N GLY A 309 12.42 3.45 -23.63
CA GLY A 309 13.53 4.35 -23.95
C GLY A 309 13.99 5.24 -22.78
N ILE A 310 13.63 4.89 -21.53
CA ILE A 310 14.04 5.64 -20.33
C ILE A 310 15.28 5.00 -19.68
N ARG A 311 16.08 5.78 -18.95
CA ARG A 311 17.21 5.22 -18.18
C ARG A 311 16.69 4.61 -16.89
N PHE A 312 17.18 3.43 -16.52
CA PHE A 312 16.75 2.75 -15.30
C PHE A 312 17.93 2.18 -14.49
N GLU A 313 17.76 2.17 -13.18
CA GLU A 313 18.67 1.54 -12.22
C GLU A 313 17.82 0.85 -11.13
N PHE A 314 18.12 -0.41 -10.84
CA PHE A 314 17.52 -1.14 -9.71
C PHE A 314 18.57 -1.49 -8.67
N LYS A 315 18.19 -1.42 -7.40
CA LYS A 315 19.07 -1.77 -6.28
C LYS A 315 18.29 -2.37 -5.13
N ALA A 316 18.52 -3.64 -4.82
CA ALA A 316 18.10 -4.21 -3.53
C ALA A 316 19.11 -3.81 -2.44
N VAL A 317 18.63 -3.39 -1.28
CA VAL A 317 19.42 -3.04 -0.09
C VAL A 317 18.81 -3.74 1.10
N VAL A 318 19.62 -4.51 1.85
CA VAL A 318 19.18 -5.13 3.10
C VAL A 318 18.93 -4.02 4.13
N PHE A 319 17.76 -4.03 4.76
CA PHE A 319 17.29 -2.97 5.64
C PHE A 319 16.72 -3.54 6.94
N ASP A 320 17.44 -3.31 8.03
CA ASP A 320 16.96 -3.49 9.40
C ASP A 320 16.78 -2.11 10.06
N PRO A 321 15.55 -1.67 10.38
CA PRO A 321 15.31 -0.40 11.07
C PRO A 321 15.98 -0.27 12.45
N LEU A 322 16.36 -1.39 13.08
CA LEU A 322 17.01 -1.40 14.40
C LEU A 322 18.53 -1.23 14.31
N ASP A 323 19.14 -1.43 13.14
CA ASP A 323 20.57 -1.25 12.92
C ASP A 323 20.92 0.26 12.78
N PRO A 324 21.72 0.84 13.69
CA PRO A 324 22.16 2.23 13.58
C PRO A 324 23.14 2.47 12.42
N SER A 325 23.61 1.42 11.72
CA SER A 325 24.42 1.51 10.50
C SER A 325 23.59 1.74 9.23
N THR A 326 22.26 1.84 9.34
CA THR A 326 21.31 2.00 8.22
C THR A 326 21.73 3.11 7.23
N PRO A 327 21.81 2.80 5.92
CA PRO A 327 23.10 3.02 5.28
C PRO A 327 23.15 4.17 4.28
N VAL A 328 24.36 4.73 4.14
CA VAL A 328 24.78 5.65 3.05
C VAL A 328 24.38 5.15 1.66
N ALA A 329 24.20 3.82 1.50
CA ALA A 329 23.74 3.16 0.28
C ALA A 329 22.37 3.60 -0.26
N VAL A 330 21.53 4.29 0.53
CA VAL A 330 20.20 4.80 0.12
C VAL A 330 20.23 6.31 -0.18
N SER A 331 21.40 6.98 -0.15
CA SER A 331 21.50 8.40 -0.45
C SER A 331 21.00 8.74 -1.85
N ALA A 332 20.11 9.74 -1.93
CA ALA A 332 19.77 10.40 -3.18
C ALA A 332 21.00 11.12 -3.77
N ALA A 333 21.10 11.18 -5.09
CA ALA A 333 22.11 11.95 -5.81
C ALA A 333 21.65 13.41 -5.99
N PRO A 334 22.58 14.38 -6.15
CA PRO A 334 22.24 15.80 -6.25
C PRO A 334 21.24 16.10 -7.37
N GLY A 335 20.02 16.50 -6.99
CA GLY A 335 18.92 16.85 -7.89
C GLY A 335 18.16 15.66 -8.49
N GLU A 336 18.15 14.51 -7.80
CA GLU A 336 17.06 13.53 -7.93
C GLU A 336 15.84 14.00 -7.11
N ALA A 337 14.63 13.76 -7.63
CA ALA A 337 13.40 13.91 -6.87
C ALA A 337 13.06 12.56 -6.22
N VAL A 338 13.10 12.52 -4.88
CA VAL A 338 12.91 11.30 -4.11
C VAL A 338 11.43 11.10 -3.79
N ALA A 339 10.94 9.88 -3.98
CA ALA A 339 9.64 9.43 -3.48
C ALA A 339 9.78 8.10 -2.73
N VAL A 340 8.91 7.87 -1.75
CA VAL A 340 8.92 6.63 -0.94
C VAL A 340 7.58 5.94 -1.05
N HIS A 341 7.59 4.62 -1.27
CA HIS A 341 6.42 3.76 -1.12
C HIS A 341 6.55 2.94 0.17
N LEU A 342 5.55 3.05 1.03
CA LEU A 342 5.57 2.48 2.38
C LEU A 342 4.31 1.63 2.62
N PRO A 343 4.42 0.30 2.69
CA PRO A 343 3.29 -0.60 2.88
C PRO A 343 2.83 -0.56 4.35
N ILE A 344 1.53 -0.53 4.60
CA ILE A 344 0.96 -0.55 5.95
C ILE A 344 0.53 -1.96 6.33
N GLY A 345 0.74 -2.35 7.59
CA GLY A 345 0.35 -3.67 8.10
C GLY A 345 1.14 -4.84 7.51
N SER A 346 2.32 -4.58 6.92
CA SER A 346 3.10 -5.58 6.18
C SER A 346 3.93 -6.53 7.07
N GLY A 347 3.77 -6.50 8.39
CA GLY A 347 4.57 -7.27 9.36
C GLY A 347 6.02 -6.79 9.50
N THR A 348 6.61 -6.18 8.46
CA THR A 348 7.76 -5.31 8.61
C THR A 348 7.37 -4.06 9.40
N SER A 349 8.30 -3.52 10.18
CA SER A 349 8.12 -2.34 11.03
C SER A 349 8.15 -1.02 10.24
N SER A 350 7.42 -0.97 9.12
CA SER A 350 7.41 0.13 8.15
C SER A 350 6.93 1.47 8.74
N SER A 351 5.92 1.41 9.61
CA SER A 351 5.37 2.56 10.36
C SER A 351 6.11 2.87 11.66
N ALA A 352 7.13 2.09 12.03
CA ALA A 352 7.82 2.26 13.31
C ALA A 352 8.73 3.50 13.33
N PRO A 353 8.96 4.13 14.50
CA PRO A 353 9.73 5.38 14.60
C PRO A 353 11.14 5.34 14.01
N ALA A 354 11.76 4.16 13.93
CA ALA A 354 13.08 4.01 13.34
C ALA A 354 13.05 4.07 11.81
N THR A 355 12.15 3.32 11.16
CA THR A 355 11.90 3.38 9.71
C THR A 355 11.48 4.79 9.29
N LEU A 356 10.54 5.39 10.02
CA LEU A 356 10.09 6.76 9.77
C LEU A 356 11.24 7.77 9.85
N ARG A 357 12.18 7.60 10.79
CA ARG A 357 13.38 8.46 10.89
C ARG A 357 14.27 8.37 9.65
N VAL A 358 14.51 7.17 9.13
CA VAL A 358 15.28 6.95 7.88
C VAL A 358 14.54 7.59 6.70
N VAL A 359 13.21 7.39 6.59
CA VAL A 359 12.39 8.03 5.55
C VAL A 359 12.50 9.56 5.59
N LYS A 360 12.52 10.20 6.76
CA LYS A 360 12.74 11.67 6.85
C LYS A 360 14.15 12.11 6.46
N GLN A 361 15.18 11.28 6.69
CA GLN A 361 16.55 11.58 6.26
C GLN A 361 16.70 11.63 4.73
N LEU A 362 15.92 10.84 4.00
CA LEU A 362 15.87 10.85 2.53
C LEU A 362 15.26 12.14 1.94
N ARG A 363 14.56 12.95 2.77
CA ARG A 363 13.85 14.18 2.36
C ARG A 363 12.95 13.99 1.12
N PRO A 364 12.04 12.99 1.11
CA PRO A 364 11.18 12.74 -0.05
C PRO A 364 10.23 13.90 -0.32
N ALA A 365 9.96 14.13 -1.61
CA ALA A 365 8.89 15.01 -2.07
C ALA A 365 7.51 14.47 -1.66
N ILE A 366 7.37 13.13 -1.61
CA ILE A 366 6.15 12.42 -1.19
C ILE A 366 6.48 11.04 -0.61
N VAL A 367 5.72 10.65 0.41
CA VAL A 367 5.57 9.26 0.85
C VAL A 367 4.16 8.80 0.52
N VAL A 368 4.03 7.75 -0.30
CA VAL A 368 2.74 7.12 -0.61
C VAL A 368 2.59 5.86 0.25
N CYS A 369 1.44 5.74 0.91
CA CYS A 369 1.13 4.64 1.81
C CYS A 369 -0.08 3.87 1.32
N VAL A 370 0.08 2.54 1.19
CA VAL A 370 -0.97 1.60 0.82
C VAL A 370 -1.28 0.72 2.03
N ASP A 371 -2.52 0.78 2.51
CA ASP A 371 -3.09 -0.02 3.60
C ASP A 371 -4.18 -0.93 3.04
N HIS A 372 -4.31 -2.16 3.55
CA HIS A 372 -5.34 -3.10 3.12
C HIS A 372 -6.57 -3.17 4.05
N GLY A 373 -6.72 -2.21 4.97
CA GLY A 373 -7.99 -1.95 5.67
C GLY A 373 -8.26 -2.87 6.87
N CYS A 374 -7.21 -3.42 7.50
CA CYS A 374 -7.33 -4.48 8.52
C CYS A 374 -6.38 -4.38 9.72
N HIS A 375 -5.45 -3.42 9.75
CA HIS A 375 -4.47 -3.23 10.83
C HIS A 375 -5.10 -2.38 11.94
N ARG A 376 -5.38 -3.00 13.10
CA ARG A 376 -6.08 -2.41 14.26
C ARG A 376 -5.48 -2.91 15.58
N ASP A 377 -4.16 -2.78 15.65
CA ASP A 377 -3.31 -3.27 16.73
C ASP A 377 -3.50 -2.49 18.05
N ASP A 378 -4.28 -1.41 18.00
CA ASP A 378 -4.83 -0.66 19.15
C ASP A 378 -5.93 -1.42 19.91
N LEU A 379 -6.45 -2.53 19.35
CA LEU A 379 -7.55 -3.31 19.91
C LEU A 379 -7.08 -4.59 20.63
N PRO A 380 -7.84 -5.07 21.64
CA PRO A 380 -7.67 -6.42 22.19
C PRO A 380 -7.74 -7.49 21.09
N LEU A 381 -7.00 -8.60 21.25
CA LEU A 381 -6.74 -9.59 20.20
C LEU A 381 -8.02 -10.09 19.53
N SER A 382 -9.08 -10.33 20.32
CA SER A 382 -10.39 -10.77 19.80
C SER A 382 -11.14 -9.73 18.95
N ARG A 383 -10.94 -8.43 19.18
CA ARG A 383 -11.52 -7.36 18.36
C ARG A 383 -10.70 -7.10 17.09
N HIS A 384 -9.38 -7.25 17.17
CA HIS A 384 -8.49 -7.25 16.01
C HIS A 384 -8.80 -8.45 15.11
N ALA A 385 -8.84 -9.66 15.67
CA ALA A 385 -9.25 -10.90 15.01
C ALA A 385 -10.59 -10.79 14.25
N LEU A 386 -11.61 -10.18 14.87
CA LEU A 386 -12.90 -9.92 14.21
C LEU A 386 -12.78 -8.96 13.01
N THR A 387 -11.93 -7.94 13.11
CA THR A 387 -11.63 -7.03 11.99
C THR A 387 -10.92 -7.77 10.85
N VAL A 388 -9.90 -8.58 11.17
CA VAL A 388 -9.15 -9.38 10.20
C VAL A 388 -10.04 -10.39 9.49
N VAL A 389 -10.90 -11.12 10.22
CA VAL A 389 -11.87 -12.08 9.61
C VAL A 389 -12.87 -11.36 8.71
N ARG A 390 -13.43 -10.21 9.12
CA ARG A 390 -14.39 -9.45 8.29
C ARG A 390 -13.76 -8.88 7.02
N SER A 391 -12.56 -8.30 7.11
CA SER A 391 -11.82 -7.78 5.95
C SER A 391 -11.44 -8.93 5.00
N SER A 392 -10.97 -10.06 5.55
CA SER A 392 -10.63 -11.26 4.77
C SER A 392 -11.84 -11.89 4.08
N ALA A 393 -12.98 -11.98 4.77
CA ALA A 393 -14.23 -12.52 4.21
C ALA A 393 -14.75 -11.64 3.06
N ALA A 394 -14.74 -10.32 3.22
CA ALA A 394 -15.14 -9.39 2.17
C ALA A 394 -14.17 -9.39 0.97
N PHE A 395 -12.87 -9.58 1.22
CA PHE A 395 -11.89 -9.76 0.16
C PHE A 395 -12.16 -11.02 -0.67
N LEU A 396 -12.43 -12.16 -0.02
CA LEU A 396 -12.79 -13.41 -0.71
C LEU A 396 -14.14 -13.31 -1.44
N GLU A 397 -15.16 -12.73 -0.82
CA GLU A 397 -16.47 -12.46 -1.46
C GLU A 397 -16.32 -11.59 -2.72
N SER A 398 -15.37 -10.63 -2.71
CA SER A 398 -15.08 -9.80 -3.88
C SER A 398 -14.40 -10.54 -5.05
N LEU A 399 -13.72 -11.67 -4.77
CA LEU A 399 -13.12 -12.54 -5.80
C LEU A 399 -14.15 -13.53 -6.34
N ASP A 400 -14.93 -14.16 -5.46
CA ASP A 400 -16.05 -15.02 -5.83
C ASP A 400 -17.02 -14.28 -6.77
N ALA A 401 -17.43 -13.06 -6.38
CA ALA A 401 -18.35 -12.24 -7.15
C ALA A 401 -17.75 -11.63 -8.43
N ALA A 402 -16.42 -11.64 -8.58
CA ALA A 402 -15.75 -11.31 -9.85
C ALA A 402 -15.72 -12.50 -10.83
N GLY A 403 -16.18 -13.70 -10.42
CA GLY A 403 -16.14 -14.91 -11.24
C GLY A 403 -14.74 -15.53 -11.34
N ALA A 404 -13.88 -15.30 -10.34
CA ALA A 404 -12.55 -15.89 -10.28
C ALA A 404 -12.61 -17.43 -10.26
N THR A 405 -11.70 -18.10 -10.96
CA THR A 405 -11.63 -19.58 -10.95
C THR A 405 -11.16 -20.09 -9.59
N GLU A 406 -11.60 -21.30 -9.20
CA GLU A 406 -11.22 -21.89 -7.90
C GLU A 406 -9.69 -22.02 -7.73
N ASP A 407 -8.97 -22.33 -8.80
CA ASP A 407 -7.49 -22.35 -8.86
C ASP A 407 -6.87 -20.96 -8.62
N ALA A 408 -7.43 -19.91 -9.24
CA ALA A 408 -6.99 -18.53 -9.02
C ALA A 408 -7.24 -18.09 -7.57
N VAL A 409 -8.44 -18.37 -7.03
CA VAL A 409 -8.79 -18.06 -5.64
C VAL A 409 -7.92 -18.83 -4.65
N ALA A 410 -7.68 -20.12 -4.87
CA ALA A 410 -6.81 -20.94 -4.02
C ALA A 410 -5.35 -20.42 -3.98
N LYS A 411 -4.81 -19.98 -5.13
CA LYS A 411 -3.48 -19.34 -5.19
C LYS A 411 -3.45 -18.03 -4.42
N VAL A 412 -4.45 -17.16 -4.59
CA VAL A 412 -4.57 -15.89 -3.85
C VAL A 412 -4.75 -16.14 -2.34
N GLU A 413 -5.52 -17.15 -1.94
CA GLU A 413 -5.67 -17.53 -0.54
C GLU A 413 -4.35 -17.98 0.09
N GLN A 414 -3.67 -18.96 -0.52
CA GLN A 414 -2.46 -19.55 0.05
C GLN A 414 -1.24 -18.62 0.02
N TYR A 415 -1.06 -17.80 -1.02
CA TYR A 415 0.15 -17.01 -1.23
C TYR A 415 0.00 -15.50 -0.94
N ILE A 416 -1.23 -14.97 -0.82
CA ILE A 416 -1.45 -13.55 -0.50
C ILE A 416 -2.26 -13.38 0.80
N LEU A 417 -3.45 -14.00 0.89
CA LEU A 417 -4.32 -13.80 2.06
C LEU A 417 -3.73 -14.41 3.33
N ARG A 418 -3.29 -15.67 3.27
CA ARG A 418 -2.71 -16.38 4.41
C ARG A 418 -1.48 -15.65 4.99
N PRO A 419 -0.42 -15.32 4.22
CA PRO A 419 0.71 -14.55 4.76
C PRO A 419 0.31 -13.17 5.28
N ARG A 420 -0.75 -12.55 4.76
CA ARG A 420 -1.31 -11.29 5.30
C ARG A 420 -1.97 -11.52 6.67
N VAL A 421 -2.87 -12.50 6.80
CA VAL A 421 -3.56 -12.83 8.07
C VAL A 421 -2.57 -13.24 9.16
N GLU A 422 -1.56 -14.04 8.82
CA GLU A 422 -0.50 -14.45 9.74
C GLU A 422 0.31 -13.24 10.25
N ARG A 423 0.77 -12.35 9.35
CA ARG A 423 1.51 -11.13 9.74
C ARG A 423 0.69 -10.14 10.58
N LEU A 424 -0.62 -10.04 10.35
CA LEU A 424 -1.51 -9.17 11.12
C LEU A 424 -1.72 -9.65 12.57
N LEU A 425 -1.55 -10.94 12.86
CA LEU A 425 -1.67 -11.50 14.21
C LEU A 425 -0.32 -11.69 14.92
N LEU A 426 0.79 -11.79 14.17
CA LEU A 426 2.15 -11.93 14.69
C LEU A 426 2.90 -10.58 14.86
N GLY A 427 2.30 -9.46 14.44
CA GLY A 427 2.92 -8.13 14.49
C GLY A 427 2.97 -7.51 15.89
N ASP A 428 3.96 -6.64 16.11
CA ASP A 428 4.08 -5.82 17.32
C ASP A 428 2.88 -4.87 17.47
N ARG A 429 2.28 -4.80 18.66
CA ARG A 429 1.15 -3.89 18.91
C ARG A 429 1.58 -2.43 18.90
N MET A 430 1.40 -1.78 17.75
CA MET A 430 1.70 -0.36 17.55
C MET A 430 0.45 0.52 17.69
N PRO A 431 0.60 1.80 18.11
CA PRO A 431 -0.46 2.79 17.96
C PRO A 431 -0.86 2.98 16.48
N PRO A 432 -2.06 3.49 16.17
CA PRO A 432 -2.53 3.69 14.79
C PRO A 432 -1.49 4.42 13.94
N TRP A 433 -1.16 3.85 12.78
CA TRP A 433 0.00 4.27 12.00
C TRP A 433 -0.05 5.74 11.55
N GLN A 434 -1.24 6.29 11.32
CA GLN A 434 -1.43 7.72 11.02
C GLN A 434 -1.00 8.61 12.19
N THR A 435 -1.22 8.17 13.44
CA THR A 435 -0.73 8.84 14.65
C THR A 435 0.78 8.74 14.77
N MET A 436 1.37 7.60 14.39
CA MET A 436 2.83 7.43 14.34
C MET A 436 3.46 8.39 13.32
N PHE A 437 2.89 8.50 12.12
CA PHE A 437 3.28 9.48 11.10
C PHE A 437 3.20 10.92 11.62
N ALA A 438 2.05 11.31 12.20
CA ALA A 438 1.88 12.64 12.77
C ALA A 438 2.88 12.93 13.91
N SER A 439 3.19 11.94 14.76
CA SER A 439 4.17 12.09 15.86
C SER A 439 5.61 12.24 15.36
N ALA A 440 5.96 11.61 14.23
CA ALA A 440 7.22 11.83 13.51
C ALA A 440 7.20 13.13 12.67
N GLY A 441 6.12 13.91 12.73
CA GLY A 441 5.96 15.17 12.03
C GLY A 441 5.76 15.01 10.52
N PHE A 442 5.15 13.92 10.05
CA PHE A 442 4.62 13.86 8.68
C PHE A 442 3.27 14.54 8.63
N ALA A 443 3.02 15.33 7.58
CA ALA A 443 1.73 15.91 7.29
C ALA A 443 1.05 15.14 6.14
N PRO A 444 -0.25 14.81 6.23
CA PRO A 444 -0.95 14.19 5.12
C PRO A 444 -1.13 15.20 3.96
N VAL A 445 -1.25 14.66 2.76
CA VAL A 445 -1.40 15.40 1.50
C VAL A 445 -2.72 14.97 0.85
N GLN A 446 -3.51 15.94 0.39
CA GLN A 446 -4.74 15.63 -0.33
C GLN A 446 -4.42 15.06 -1.72
N LEU A 447 -5.04 13.93 -2.06
CA LEU A 447 -4.96 13.35 -3.39
C LEU A 447 -5.74 14.19 -4.41
N SER A 448 -5.31 14.17 -5.67
CA SER A 448 -5.89 15.02 -6.73
C SER A 448 -7.22 14.50 -7.26
N SER A 449 -7.99 15.40 -7.88
CA SER A 449 -9.19 15.03 -8.66
C SER A 449 -8.87 14.09 -9.83
N ALA A 450 -7.63 14.09 -10.33
CA ALA A 450 -7.17 13.11 -11.32
C ALA A 450 -7.07 11.70 -10.71
N ALA A 451 -6.51 11.57 -9.51
CA ALA A 451 -6.44 10.29 -8.80
C ALA A 451 -7.84 9.76 -8.44
N GLU A 452 -8.76 10.66 -8.07
CA GLU A 452 -10.18 10.34 -7.84
C GLU A 452 -10.87 9.84 -9.10
N ALA A 453 -10.77 10.58 -10.22
CA ALA A 453 -11.40 10.20 -11.49
C ALA A 453 -10.83 8.88 -12.05
N GLN A 454 -9.53 8.62 -11.89
CA GLN A 454 -8.91 7.34 -12.23
C GLN A 454 -9.44 6.20 -11.36
N ALA A 455 -9.50 6.39 -10.04
CA ALA A 455 -10.02 5.39 -9.10
C ALA A 455 -11.45 4.96 -9.45
N GLU A 456 -12.34 5.92 -9.72
CA GLU A 456 -13.71 5.65 -10.15
C GLU A 456 -13.77 4.95 -11.51
N CYS A 457 -12.88 5.31 -12.45
CA CYS A 457 -12.84 4.71 -13.78
C CYS A 457 -12.46 3.22 -13.72
N ILE A 458 -11.54 2.84 -12.83
CA ILE A 458 -11.16 1.43 -12.58
C ILE A 458 -12.38 0.64 -12.07
N VAL A 459 -13.10 1.18 -11.08
CA VAL A 459 -14.32 0.55 -10.54
C VAL A 459 -15.40 0.44 -11.62
N ARG A 460 -15.65 1.50 -12.39
CA ARG A 460 -16.63 1.52 -13.51
C ARG A 460 -16.29 0.54 -14.65
N ARG A 461 -15.03 0.13 -14.78
CA ARG A 461 -14.56 -0.87 -15.78
C ARG A 461 -14.43 -2.29 -15.22
N THR A 462 -14.65 -2.49 -13.92
CA THR A 462 -14.62 -3.84 -13.32
C THR A 462 -15.85 -4.64 -13.77
N PRO A 463 -15.72 -5.93 -14.17
CA PRO A 463 -16.86 -6.72 -14.66
C PRO A 463 -18.06 -6.81 -13.69
N THR A 464 -17.80 -6.80 -12.39
CA THR A 464 -18.83 -6.78 -11.33
C THR A 464 -18.79 -5.46 -10.55
N PRO A 465 -19.26 -4.34 -11.13
CA PRO A 465 -19.15 -3.02 -10.49
C PRO A 465 -20.10 -2.87 -9.29
N ALA A 466 -21.14 -3.71 -9.20
CA ALA A 466 -22.23 -3.58 -8.21
C ALA A 466 -21.85 -3.82 -6.74
N GLY A 467 -20.61 -4.23 -6.43
CA GLY A 467 -20.09 -4.31 -5.05
C GLY A 467 -18.88 -3.42 -4.76
N PHE A 468 -18.14 -2.98 -5.78
CA PHE A 468 -16.97 -2.11 -5.61
C PHE A 468 -17.35 -0.63 -5.62
N HIS A 469 -16.74 0.16 -4.75
CA HIS A 469 -16.91 1.61 -4.74
C HIS A 469 -15.69 2.33 -4.16
N VAL A 470 -15.52 3.60 -4.53
CA VAL A 470 -14.45 4.48 -4.03
C VAL A 470 -15.03 5.45 -3.00
N GLU A 471 -14.44 5.49 -1.80
CA GLU A 471 -14.73 6.49 -0.77
C GLU A 471 -13.58 7.50 -0.66
N LYS A 472 -13.88 8.79 -0.78
CA LYS A 472 -12.93 9.88 -0.55
C LYS A 472 -12.88 10.26 0.93
N ARG A 473 -11.79 9.93 1.62
CA ARG A 473 -11.56 10.19 3.05
C ARG A 473 -10.53 11.29 3.29
N GLN A 474 -10.93 12.55 3.12
CA GLN A 474 -10.11 13.76 3.35
C GLN A 474 -8.79 13.80 2.58
N THR A 475 -7.78 13.02 3.00
CA THR A 475 -6.43 12.91 2.41
C THR A 475 -6.09 11.49 1.93
N ALA A 476 -7.10 10.62 1.79
CA ALA A 476 -6.96 9.25 1.32
C ALA A 476 -8.13 8.85 0.40
N LEU A 477 -7.89 7.89 -0.49
CA LEU A 477 -8.90 7.20 -1.28
C LEU A 477 -9.01 5.75 -0.83
N VAL A 478 -10.23 5.26 -0.64
CA VAL A 478 -10.49 3.89 -0.18
C VAL A 478 -11.29 3.12 -1.23
N LEU A 479 -10.75 2.02 -1.72
CA LEU A 479 -11.49 1.00 -2.44
C LEU A 479 -12.19 0.10 -1.42
N ARG A 480 -13.51 0.00 -1.56
CA ARG A 480 -14.39 -0.77 -0.69
C ARG A 480 -15.11 -1.86 -1.47
N TRP A 481 -15.47 -2.92 -0.75
CA TRP A 481 -16.42 -3.93 -1.20
C TRP A 481 -17.61 -3.98 -0.24
N GLN A 482 -18.81 -3.73 -0.74
CA GLN A 482 -20.09 -3.64 -0.01
C GLN A 482 -20.10 -2.63 1.14
N GLN A 483 -19.55 -2.97 2.31
CA GLN A 483 -19.35 -2.08 3.46
C GLN A 483 -17.96 -2.24 4.11
N SER A 484 -17.08 -3.04 3.52
CA SER A 484 -15.74 -3.36 4.02
C SER A 484 -14.64 -2.66 3.22
N GLU A 485 -13.50 -2.41 3.87
CA GLU A 485 -12.34 -1.71 3.29
C GLU A 485 -11.34 -2.75 2.76
N LEU A 486 -10.95 -2.63 1.49
CA LEU A 486 -10.02 -3.56 0.83
C LEU A 486 -8.64 -2.95 0.58
N VAL A 487 -8.60 -1.68 0.17
CA VAL A 487 -7.38 -0.90 -0.05
C VAL A 487 -7.64 0.56 0.29
N THR A 488 -6.76 1.18 1.05
CA THR A 488 -6.66 2.63 1.24
C THR A 488 -5.32 3.11 0.69
N VAL A 489 -5.34 4.13 -0.16
CA VAL A 489 -4.14 4.84 -0.62
C VAL A 489 -4.15 6.25 -0.05
N SER A 490 -3.00 6.70 0.44
CA SER A 490 -2.83 8.03 1.06
C SER A 490 -1.45 8.60 0.76
N ALA A 491 -1.34 9.92 0.77
CA ALA A 491 -0.10 10.66 0.51
C ALA A 491 0.33 11.47 1.73
N TRP A 492 1.64 11.59 1.95
CA TRP A 492 2.25 12.26 3.10
C TRP A 492 3.53 13.01 2.68
N ARG A 493 3.87 14.06 3.44
CA ARG A 493 5.12 14.84 3.29
C ARG A 493 5.85 14.99 4.63
N CYS A 494 7.17 15.17 4.57
CA CYS A 494 8.07 15.31 5.72
C CYS A 494 8.05 16.70 6.38
#